data_AF-A0A5U4WEF1-F1
#
_entry.id   AF-A0A5U4WEF1-F1
#
_cell.length_a   1.000
_cell.length_b   1.000
_cell.length_c   1.000
_cell.angle_alpha   90.00
_cell.angle_beta   90.00
_cell.angle_gamma   90.00
#
_symmetry.space_group_name_H-M   'P 1'
#
loop_
_entity.id
_entity.type
_entity.pdbx_description
1 polymer ?
#
loop_
_entity_poly.entity_id
_entity_poly.type
_entity_poly.pdbx_seq_one_letter_code
_entity_poly.pdbx_strand_id
1 'polypeptide(L)'
;MIRPFIKWAGGKTRVLPDLLPHLPKADCLIEPFVGGASVFLATEYRRYVLADINPDLINLYREVTRYPDLVIDAARELFNSKNSPQGYNEVRAAFNKQVGTVKSGGLRYGVEMACIMRAAQFLYLNRHGYNGLCRYSRKTGFNVPFGKYKSVYFPENEIRLFAEKANDTKAIFLCAPFQRSLQVVTGGDVLVYCDPPYLPESKTADFTQYHTEPFTEDNHRQLVQALLEVNRKHGVKVVISNSDTEATRAIYQPFKMYEISVQRSVSTDKDNRQKAKEVIGVLRMSRNRKEVA
;
A
#
# COMPACT_ATOMS: atom_id res chain seq x y z
N MET A 1 17.96 -5.01 3.25
CA MET A 1 16.61 -4.60 2.81
C MET A 1 15.67 -4.69 4.01
N ILE A 2 15.02 -3.58 4.37
CA ILE A 2 14.05 -3.55 5.46
C ILE A 2 12.79 -4.31 4.99
N ARG A 3 12.27 -5.21 5.81
CA ARG A 3 11.06 -5.97 5.48
C ARG A 3 9.81 -5.17 5.87
N PRO A 4 8.72 -5.22 5.09
CA PRO A 4 7.43 -4.69 5.52
C PRO A 4 6.97 -5.27 6.86
N PHE A 5 6.51 -4.40 7.76
CA PHE A 5 6.02 -4.81 9.09
C PHE A 5 4.53 -5.18 9.10
N ILE A 6 3.82 -5.05 7.96
CA ILE A 6 2.45 -5.56 7.78
C ILE A 6 2.40 -6.62 6.67
N LYS A 7 1.42 -7.52 6.76
CA LYS A 7 1.01 -8.38 5.64
C LYS A 7 0.11 -7.55 4.74
N TRP A 8 0.41 -7.47 3.44
CA TRP A 8 -0.41 -6.74 2.49
C TRP A 8 -0.54 -7.55 1.21
N ALA A 9 -1.76 -7.65 0.67
CA ALA A 9 -1.91 -8.29 -0.63
C ALA A 9 -1.31 -7.42 -1.73
N GLY A 10 -0.79 -8.10 -2.75
CA GLY A 10 -0.02 -7.42 -3.80
C GLY A 10 1.37 -6.96 -3.35
N GLY A 11 1.79 -7.26 -2.11
CA GLY A 11 3.11 -6.88 -1.60
C GLY A 11 4.25 -7.28 -2.55
N LYS A 12 5.07 -6.30 -2.95
CA LYS A 12 6.02 -6.44 -4.05
C LYS A 12 7.34 -7.11 -3.66
N THR A 13 7.51 -7.52 -2.41
CA THR A 13 8.77 -8.09 -1.88
C THR A 13 9.36 -9.20 -2.76
N ARG A 14 8.53 -10.01 -3.41
CA ARG A 14 8.98 -11.11 -4.29
C ARG A 14 9.40 -10.66 -5.69
N VAL A 15 8.82 -9.58 -6.20
CA VAL A 15 9.13 -9.03 -7.52
C VAL A 15 10.15 -7.89 -7.46
N LEU A 16 10.57 -7.46 -6.26
CA LEU A 16 11.58 -6.42 -6.11
C LEU A 16 12.85 -6.66 -6.95
N PRO A 17 13.43 -7.88 -7.02
CA PRO A 17 14.61 -8.11 -7.84
C PRO A 17 14.41 -7.78 -9.33
N ASP A 18 13.21 -8.05 -9.85
CA ASP A 18 12.85 -7.74 -11.24
C ASP A 18 12.39 -6.29 -11.39
N LEU A 19 11.76 -5.70 -10.37
CA LEU A 19 11.21 -4.34 -10.41
C LEU A 19 12.28 -3.25 -10.28
N LEU A 20 13.22 -3.41 -9.34
CA LEU A 20 14.21 -2.38 -9.01
C LEU A 20 15.03 -1.91 -10.24
N PRO A 21 15.48 -2.79 -11.18
CA PRO A 21 16.17 -2.36 -12.40
C PRO A 21 15.36 -1.41 -13.31
N HIS A 22 14.03 -1.42 -13.20
CA HIS A 22 13.16 -0.56 -13.99
C HIS A 22 12.81 0.77 -13.30
N LEU A 23 13.14 0.94 -12.02
CA LEU A 23 12.92 2.19 -11.30
C LEU A 23 14.09 3.15 -11.59
N PRO A 24 13.88 4.24 -12.35
CA PRO A 24 14.95 5.18 -12.64
C PRO A 24 15.34 5.97 -11.39
N LYS A 25 16.60 6.39 -11.31
CA LYS A 25 17.04 7.34 -10.29
C LYS A 25 16.21 8.62 -10.36
N ALA A 26 15.91 9.17 -9.19
CA ALA A 26 15.23 10.45 -8.99
C ALA A 26 15.62 11.01 -7.61
N ASP A 27 15.27 12.25 -7.31
CA ASP A 27 15.43 12.80 -5.96
C ASP A 27 14.27 12.39 -5.04
N CYS A 28 13.04 12.35 -5.59
CA CYS A 28 11.83 11.99 -4.85
C CYS A 28 11.08 10.83 -5.51
N LEU A 29 10.65 9.86 -4.70
CA LEU A 29 9.70 8.82 -5.12
C LEU A 29 8.31 9.12 -4.57
N ILE A 30 7.32 9.13 -5.46
CA ILE A 30 5.90 9.20 -5.11
C ILE A 30 5.26 7.84 -5.37
N GLU A 31 4.62 7.27 -4.35
CA GLU A 31 3.83 6.04 -4.44
C GLU A 31 2.35 6.34 -4.16
N PRO A 32 1.50 6.53 -5.19
CA PRO A 32 0.06 6.79 -5.02
C PRO A 32 -0.74 5.63 -4.42
N PHE A 33 -0.13 4.43 -4.40
CA PHE A 33 -0.70 3.17 -3.93
C PHE A 33 0.34 2.44 -3.06
N VAL A 34 0.79 3.06 -1.97
CA VAL A 34 1.93 2.56 -1.18
C VAL A 34 1.70 1.15 -0.64
N GLY A 35 0.45 0.79 -0.29
CA GLY A 35 0.12 -0.52 0.26
C GLY A 35 1.06 -0.91 1.41
N GLY A 36 1.71 -2.08 1.32
CA GLY A 36 2.67 -2.57 2.31
C GLY A 36 4.05 -1.87 2.33
N ALA A 37 4.24 -0.80 1.55
CA ALA A 37 5.46 0.01 1.49
C ALA A 37 6.74 -0.76 1.10
N SER A 38 6.61 -1.88 0.38
CA SER A 38 7.77 -2.70 0.01
C SER A 38 8.76 -1.99 -0.90
N VAL A 39 8.30 -1.12 -1.81
CA VAL A 39 9.18 -0.38 -2.72
C VAL A 39 9.88 0.77 -2.00
N PHE A 40 9.15 1.56 -1.20
CA PHE A 40 9.73 2.49 -0.24
C PHE A 40 10.88 1.85 0.55
N LEU A 41 10.63 0.71 1.20
CA LEU A 41 11.62 0.04 2.07
C LEU A 41 12.82 -0.53 1.30
N ALA A 42 12.68 -0.80 0.00
CA ALA A 42 13.72 -1.39 -0.84
C ALA A 42 14.54 -0.40 -1.68
N THR A 43 14.20 0.88 -1.66
CA THR A 43 14.84 1.93 -2.48
C THR A 43 15.53 2.99 -1.62
N GLU A 44 16.35 3.85 -2.23
CA GLU A 44 17.10 4.91 -1.52
C GLU A 44 16.94 6.25 -2.25
N TYR A 45 15.71 6.77 -2.29
CA TYR A 45 15.45 8.14 -2.73
C TYR A 45 15.66 9.11 -1.57
N ARG A 46 16.00 10.37 -1.87
CA ARG A 46 16.21 11.39 -0.85
C ARG A 46 14.91 11.73 -0.12
N ARG A 47 13.79 11.71 -0.84
CA ARG A 47 12.46 12.06 -0.34
C ARG A 47 11.41 11.08 -0.82
N TYR A 48 10.35 10.94 -0.03
CA TYR A 48 9.21 10.09 -0.37
C TYR A 48 7.88 10.79 -0.11
N VAL A 49 6.92 10.57 -1.01
CA VAL A 49 5.51 10.86 -0.78
C VAL A 49 4.73 9.56 -0.96
N LEU A 50 4.18 9.07 0.14
CA LEU A 50 3.56 7.76 0.23
C LEU A 50 2.06 7.94 0.47
N ALA A 51 1.24 7.53 -0.49
CA ALA A 51 -0.19 7.73 -0.44
C ALA A 51 -0.95 6.42 -0.58
N ASP A 52 -2.10 6.35 0.08
CA ASP A 52 -3.08 5.28 -0.08
C ASP A 52 -4.47 5.85 0.20
N ILE A 53 -5.50 5.19 -0.31
CA ILE A 53 -6.88 5.54 0.01
C ILE A 53 -7.30 5.01 1.39
N ASN A 54 -6.61 4.01 1.92
CA ASN A 54 -6.93 3.39 3.20
C ASN A 54 -6.49 4.29 4.39
N PRO A 55 -7.43 4.87 5.16
CA PRO A 55 -7.09 5.76 6.26
C PRO A 55 -6.43 5.06 7.43
N ASP A 56 -6.73 3.78 7.68
CA ASP A 56 -6.16 3.03 8.79
C ASP A 56 -4.70 2.66 8.53
N LEU A 57 -4.39 2.35 7.26
CA LEU A 57 -3.03 2.13 6.80
C LEU A 57 -2.18 3.41 6.94
N ILE A 58 -2.69 4.54 6.45
CA ILE A 58 -1.98 5.81 6.53
C ILE A 58 -1.85 6.30 7.98
N ASN A 59 -2.88 6.10 8.81
CA ASN A 59 -2.80 6.35 10.24
C ASN A 59 -1.69 5.50 10.88
N LEU A 60 -1.66 4.20 10.60
CA LEU A 60 -0.60 3.32 11.10
C LEU A 60 0.79 3.86 10.74
N TYR A 61 1.04 4.23 9.48
CA TYR A 61 2.34 4.75 9.07
C TYR A 61 2.72 6.08 9.74
N ARG A 62 1.76 6.99 9.91
CA ARG A 62 1.99 8.25 10.63
C ARG A 62 2.34 8.02 12.10
N GLU A 63 1.55 7.18 12.78
CA GLU A 63 1.74 6.95 14.21
C GLU A 63 3.02 6.15 14.51
N VAL A 64 3.39 5.15 13.70
CA VAL A 64 4.68 4.46 13.91
C VAL A 64 5.88 5.35 13.62
N THR A 65 5.75 6.31 12.70
CA THR A 65 6.84 7.26 12.39
C THR A 65 7.02 8.27 13.52
N ARG A 66 5.92 8.75 14.10
CA ARG A 66 5.93 9.81 15.12
C ARG A 66 6.08 9.28 16.55
N TYR A 67 5.46 8.15 16.86
CA TYR A 67 5.37 7.57 18.20
C TYR A 67 5.63 6.04 18.17
N PRO A 68 6.79 5.59 17.67
CA PRO A 68 7.07 4.16 17.49
C PRO A 68 6.91 3.37 18.80
N ASP A 69 7.45 3.86 19.92
CA ASP A 69 7.39 3.15 21.20
C ASP A 69 5.96 3.01 21.72
N LEU A 70 5.15 4.07 21.66
CA LEU A 70 3.76 4.02 22.11
C LEU A 70 2.91 3.04 21.28
N VAL A 71 3.13 2.99 19.95
CA VAL A 71 2.44 2.02 19.09
C VAL A 71 2.94 0.60 19.37
N ILE A 72 4.25 0.41 19.55
CA ILE A 72 4.86 -0.89 19.87
C ILE A 72 4.30 -1.43 21.19
N ASP A 73 4.27 -0.62 22.24
CA ASP A 73 3.80 -1.04 23.57
C ASP A 73 2.32 -1.39 23.56
N ALA A 74 1.49 -0.51 22.97
CA ALA A 74 0.06 -0.77 22.82
C ALA A 74 -0.22 -2.03 21.98
N ALA A 75 0.51 -2.23 20.88
CA ALA A 75 0.36 -3.42 20.06
C ALA A 75 0.85 -4.68 20.80
N ARG A 76 1.99 -4.62 21.49
CA ARG A 76 2.55 -5.76 22.22
C ARG A 76 1.57 -6.28 23.27
N GLU A 77 0.91 -5.38 24.00
CA GLU A 77 -0.14 -5.77 24.95
C GLU A 77 -1.25 -6.58 24.26
N LEU A 78 -1.76 -6.11 23.11
CA LEU A 78 -2.77 -6.85 22.34
C LEU A 78 -2.26 -8.23 21.87
N PHE A 79 -1.01 -8.31 21.40
CA PHE A 79 -0.40 -9.57 20.95
C PHE A 79 -0.29 -10.59 22.10
N ASN A 80 0.03 -10.13 23.31
CA ASN A 80 0.20 -10.97 24.48
C ASN A 80 -1.14 -11.41 25.09
N SER A 81 -2.11 -10.50 25.22
CA SER A 81 -3.34 -10.76 25.98
C SER A 81 -4.56 -11.16 25.15
N LYS A 82 -4.52 -10.98 23.82
CA LYS A 82 -5.69 -11.21 22.94
C LYS A 82 -5.50 -12.29 21.88
N ASN A 83 -4.56 -13.22 22.02
CA ASN A 83 -4.33 -14.29 21.03
C ASN A 83 -5.35 -15.44 21.12
N SER A 84 -6.65 -15.12 21.09
CA SER A 84 -7.75 -16.08 21.08
C SER A 84 -8.88 -15.60 20.16
N PRO A 85 -9.78 -16.49 19.69
CA PRO A 85 -10.93 -16.08 18.89
C PRO A 85 -11.80 -15.01 19.56
N GLN A 86 -11.97 -15.12 20.89
CA GLN A 86 -12.71 -14.13 21.68
C GLN A 86 -11.98 -12.80 21.73
N GLY A 87 -10.70 -12.80 22.12
CA GLY A 87 -9.88 -11.59 22.20
C GLY A 87 -9.78 -10.85 20.86
N TYR A 88 -9.63 -11.58 19.77
CA TYR A 88 -9.64 -11.02 18.42
C TYR A 88 -10.96 -10.32 18.09
N ASN A 89 -12.09 -10.95 18.42
CA ASN A 89 -13.41 -10.35 18.18
C ASN A 89 -13.65 -9.09 19.04
N GLU A 90 -13.16 -9.07 20.28
CA GLU A 90 -13.19 -7.88 21.15
C GLU A 90 -12.41 -6.72 20.53
N VAL A 91 -11.16 -6.97 20.11
CA VAL A 91 -10.31 -5.95 19.47
C VAL A 91 -10.93 -5.46 18.17
N ARG A 92 -11.47 -6.36 17.34
CA ARG A 92 -12.16 -6.00 16.10
C ARG A 92 -13.40 -5.15 16.36
N ALA A 93 -14.19 -5.48 17.38
CA ALA A 93 -15.36 -4.69 17.76
C ALA A 93 -14.96 -3.29 18.25
N ALA A 94 -13.90 -3.19 19.06
CA ALA A 94 -13.36 -1.90 19.50
C ALA A 94 -12.86 -1.05 18.33
N PHE A 95 -12.12 -1.65 17.39
CA PHE A 95 -11.63 -0.99 16.19
C PHE A 95 -12.76 -0.43 15.31
N ASN A 96 -13.87 -1.17 15.17
CA ASN A 96 -15.03 -0.72 14.39
C ASN A 96 -15.85 0.36 15.12
N LYS A 97 -15.89 0.35 16.46
CA LYS A 97 -16.61 1.38 17.25
C LYS A 97 -15.97 2.76 17.19
N GLN A 98 -14.65 2.84 16.97
CA GLN A 98 -13.92 4.10 16.87
C GLN A 98 -14.20 4.88 15.57
N VAL A 99 -14.91 4.28 14.61
CA VAL A 99 -15.31 4.96 13.36
C VAL A 99 -16.40 6.00 13.69
N GLY A 100 -16.05 7.28 13.61
CA GLY A 100 -16.98 8.42 13.79
C GLY A 100 -17.01 9.04 15.18
N THR A 101 -16.18 8.61 16.13
CA THR A 101 -16.18 9.09 17.53
C THR A 101 -15.10 10.11 17.88
N VAL A 102 -14.34 10.62 16.91
CA VAL A 102 -13.49 11.80 17.13
C VAL A 102 -14.37 13.05 17.01
N LYS A 103 -15.36 13.17 17.90
CA LYS A 103 -16.05 14.46 18.10
C LYS A 103 -15.13 15.31 18.98
N SER A 104 -14.69 16.41 18.41
CA SER A 104 -13.78 17.44 18.95
C SER A 104 -14.34 18.16 20.18
N GLY A 105 -14.68 17.43 21.23
CA GLY A 105 -15.23 17.96 22.48
C GLY A 105 -14.48 17.40 23.68
N GLY A 106 -13.21 17.79 23.84
CA GLY A 106 -12.44 17.56 25.07
C GLY A 106 -11.06 16.94 24.84
N LEU A 107 -10.02 17.78 24.92
CA LEU A 107 -8.58 17.46 24.93
C LEU A 107 -7.95 16.84 23.67
N ARG A 108 -7.01 17.59 23.08
CA ARG A 108 -6.08 17.17 22.00
C ARG A 108 -5.36 15.85 22.29
N TYR A 109 -5.04 15.58 23.56
CA TYR A 109 -4.38 14.34 23.99
C TYR A 109 -5.24 13.09 23.78
N GLY A 110 -6.57 13.19 23.92
CA GLY A 110 -7.48 12.07 23.71
C GLY A 110 -7.55 11.62 22.26
N VAL A 111 -7.46 12.56 21.31
CA VAL A 111 -7.46 12.27 19.88
C VAL A 111 -6.17 11.57 19.45
N GLU A 112 -5.03 12.06 19.94
CA GLU A 112 -3.72 11.47 19.63
C GLU A 112 -3.61 10.03 20.14
N MET A 113 -4.00 9.81 21.40
CA MET A 113 -4.01 8.45 21.95
C MET A 113 -4.99 7.52 21.21
N ALA A 114 -6.13 8.06 20.73
CA ALA A 114 -7.05 7.28 19.90
C ALA A 114 -6.43 6.88 18.56
N CYS A 115 -5.67 7.75 17.90
CA CYS A 115 -4.92 7.44 16.68
C CYS A 115 -3.86 6.35 16.91
N ILE A 116 -3.08 6.46 17.99
CA ILE A 116 -2.07 5.47 18.40
C ILE A 116 -2.73 4.11 18.66
N MET A 117 -3.79 4.08 19.46
CA MET A 117 -4.53 2.84 19.76
C MET A 117 -5.13 2.24 18.50
N ARG A 118 -5.65 3.06 17.60
CA ARG A 118 -6.19 2.60 16.31
C ARG A 118 -5.09 1.98 15.43
N ALA A 119 -3.89 2.57 15.38
CA ALA A 119 -2.74 2.01 14.70
C ALA A 119 -2.33 0.65 15.28
N ALA A 120 -2.23 0.55 16.61
CA ALA A 120 -1.90 -0.69 17.31
C ALA A 120 -2.93 -1.81 17.05
N GLN A 121 -4.23 -1.47 17.10
CA GLN A 121 -5.31 -2.40 16.77
C GLN A 121 -5.25 -2.85 15.31
N PHE A 122 -5.00 -1.94 14.36
CA PHE A 122 -4.87 -2.28 12.95
C PHE A 122 -3.70 -3.25 12.69
N LEU A 123 -2.54 -3.01 13.30
CA LEU A 123 -1.39 -3.91 13.24
C LEU A 123 -1.73 -5.30 13.82
N TYR A 124 -2.36 -5.34 14.98
CA TYR A 124 -2.81 -6.58 15.61
C TYR A 124 -3.77 -7.35 14.71
N LEU A 125 -4.82 -6.69 14.18
CA LEU A 125 -5.82 -7.30 13.31
C LEU A 125 -5.19 -7.81 12.01
N ASN A 126 -4.23 -7.08 11.44
CA ASN A 126 -3.48 -7.53 10.26
C ASN A 126 -2.65 -8.80 10.53
N ARG A 127 -1.99 -8.88 11.69
CA ARG A 127 -1.11 -10.01 12.00
C ARG A 127 -1.88 -11.26 12.44
N HIS A 128 -3.02 -11.09 13.11
CA HIS A 128 -3.85 -12.17 13.65
C HIS A 128 -5.04 -12.56 12.75
N GLY A 129 -5.45 -11.69 11.84
CA GLY A 129 -6.55 -11.93 10.91
C GLY A 129 -6.19 -12.90 9.79
N TYR A 130 -7.21 -13.54 9.22
CA TYR A 130 -7.05 -14.54 8.16
C TYR A 130 -6.23 -13.99 6.97
N ASN A 131 -5.12 -14.66 6.67
CA ASN A 131 -4.14 -14.35 5.62
C ASN A 131 -3.60 -12.92 5.61
N GLY A 132 -3.73 -12.17 6.71
CA GLY A 132 -3.39 -10.75 6.75
C GLY A 132 -4.21 -9.92 5.76
N LEU A 133 -5.42 -10.37 5.43
CA LEU A 133 -6.36 -9.59 4.64
C LEU A 133 -6.72 -8.30 5.40
N CYS A 134 -7.08 -7.29 4.65
CA CYS A 134 -7.64 -6.04 5.15
C CYS A 134 -8.90 -5.79 4.33
N ARG A 135 -10.07 -5.95 4.95
CA ARG A 135 -11.36 -5.94 4.26
C ARG A 135 -12.41 -5.26 5.11
N TYR A 136 -13.17 -4.38 4.46
CA TYR A 136 -14.22 -3.60 5.09
C TYR A 136 -15.55 -3.87 4.39
N SER A 137 -16.64 -3.80 5.16
CA SER A 137 -17.97 -3.64 4.58
C SER A 137 -18.63 -2.38 5.12
N ARG A 138 -19.50 -1.77 4.32
CA ARG A 138 -20.30 -0.60 4.75
C ARG A 138 -21.14 -0.90 5.99
N LYS A 139 -21.58 -2.15 6.18
CA LYS A 139 -22.46 -2.56 7.29
C LYS A 139 -21.70 -2.89 8.58
N THR A 140 -20.53 -3.53 8.47
CA THR A 140 -19.85 -4.14 9.63
C THR A 140 -18.48 -3.55 9.92
N GLY A 141 -17.99 -2.60 9.13
CA GLY A 141 -16.61 -2.12 9.22
C GLY A 141 -15.61 -3.20 8.83
N PHE A 142 -14.45 -3.23 9.51
CA PHE A 142 -13.45 -4.27 9.33
C PHE A 142 -14.03 -5.64 9.68
N ASN A 143 -13.99 -6.59 8.73
CA ASN A 143 -14.73 -7.84 8.83
C ASN A 143 -13.91 -9.11 8.50
N VAL A 144 -12.59 -9.04 8.68
CA VAL A 144 -11.69 -10.19 8.50
C VAL A 144 -11.82 -11.13 9.71
N PRO A 145 -12.01 -12.45 9.52
CA PRO A 145 -12.09 -13.41 10.62
C PRO A 145 -10.72 -13.71 11.24
N PHE A 146 -10.71 -14.31 12.42
CA PHE A 146 -9.48 -14.74 13.11
C PHE A 146 -8.73 -15.80 12.29
N GLY A 147 -7.41 -15.65 12.15
CA GLY A 147 -6.57 -16.48 11.28
C GLY A 147 -6.09 -17.81 11.85
N LYS A 148 -6.29 -18.07 13.16
CA LYS A 148 -5.92 -19.33 13.85
C LYS A 148 -4.44 -19.74 13.65
N TYR A 149 -3.52 -18.78 13.69
CA TYR A 149 -2.08 -19.06 13.58
C TYR A 149 -1.53 -19.71 14.85
N LYS A 150 -0.60 -20.67 14.71
CA LYS A 150 0.07 -21.32 15.85
C LYS A 150 0.91 -20.32 16.66
N SER A 151 1.63 -19.44 15.96
CA SER A 151 2.35 -18.32 16.53
C SER A 151 2.21 -17.11 15.61
N VAL A 152 2.22 -15.91 16.20
CA VAL A 152 2.13 -14.65 15.45
C VAL A 152 3.41 -13.87 15.71
N TYR A 153 4.16 -13.60 14.65
CA TYR A 153 5.38 -12.79 14.71
C TYR A 153 5.03 -11.32 15.01
N PHE A 154 5.67 -10.75 16.05
CA PHE A 154 5.58 -9.34 16.39
C PHE A 154 6.73 -8.55 15.72
N PRO A 155 6.44 -7.63 14.78
CA PRO A 155 7.45 -7.03 13.91
C PRO A 155 8.09 -5.77 14.50
N GLU A 156 8.58 -5.83 15.73
CA GLU A 156 9.13 -4.66 16.43
C GLU A 156 10.31 -4.03 15.67
N ASN A 157 11.30 -4.85 15.29
CA ASN A 157 12.48 -4.36 14.60
C ASN A 157 12.11 -3.71 13.26
N GLU A 158 11.19 -4.31 12.51
CA GLU A 158 10.72 -3.73 11.25
C GLU A 158 9.95 -2.42 11.44
N ILE A 159 9.22 -2.25 12.55
CA ILE A 159 8.56 -0.97 12.88
C ILE A 159 9.61 0.12 13.15
N ARG A 160 10.65 -0.19 13.94
CA ARG A 160 11.73 0.76 14.26
C ARG A 160 12.49 1.19 13.00
N LEU A 161 12.88 0.23 12.16
CA LEU A 161 13.57 0.49 10.89
C LEU A 161 12.69 1.28 9.89
N PHE A 162 11.38 1.02 9.87
CA PHE A 162 10.44 1.82 9.07
C PHE A 162 10.42 3.27 9.56
N ALA A 163 10.30 3.49 10.87
CA ALA A 163 10.23 4.82 11.47
C ALA A 163 11.52 5.62 11.26
N GLU A 164 12.69 4.99 11.43
CA GLU A 164 14.00 5.58 11.16
C GLU A 164 14.08 6.08 9.72
N LYS A 165 13.85 5.18 8.74
CA LYS A 165 13.88 5.54 7.33
C LYS A 165 12.88 6.63 6.96
N ALA A 166 11.65 6.55 7.48
CA ALA A 166 10.62 7.55 7.22
C ALA A 166 11.03 8.94 7.72
N ASN A 167 11.66 9.03 8.91
CA ASN A 167 12.16 10.29 9.45
C ASN A 167 13.38 10.82 8.66
N ASP A 168 14.35 9.97 8.36
CA ASP A 168 15.58 10.35 7.64
C ASP A 168 15.31 10.91 6.24
N THR A 169 14.32 10.31 5.57
CA THR A 169 13.91 10.69 4.21
C THR A 169 12.77 11.70 4.18
N LYS A 170 12.32 12.17 5.36
CA LYS A 170 11.21 13.12 5.54
C LYS A 170 9.96 12.67 4.79
N ALA A 171 9.62 11.39 4.91
CA ALA A 171 8.50 10.78 4.20
C ALA A 171 7.18 11.46 4.55
N ILE A 172 6.41 11.83 3.52
CA ILE A 172 5.09 12.43 3.66
C ILE A 172 4.04 11.36 3.43
N PHE A 173 3.16 11.13 4.41
CA PHE A 173 2.06 10.17 4.31
C PHE A 173 0.73 10.86 3.97
N LEU A 174 0.09 10.47 2.87
CA LEU A 174 -1.16 11.08 2.37
C LEU A 174 -2.30 10.06 2.32
N CYS A 175 -3.38 10.31 3.06
CA CYS A 175 -4.62 9.55 2.91
C CYS A 175 -5.45 10.20 1.80
N ALA A 176 -5.26 9.74 0.57
CA ALA A 176 -5.85 10.38 -0.60
C ALA A 176 -5.96 9.40 -1.78
N PRO A 177 -6.99 9.55 -2.63
CA PRO A 177 -7.05 8.83 -3.90
C PRO A 177 -5.93 9.29 -4.83
N PHE A 178 -5.58 8.45 -5.81
CA PHE A 178 -4.46 8.71 -6.73
C PHE A 178 -4.58 10.06 -7.46
N GLN A 179 -5.79 10.48 -7.80
CA GLN A 179 -6.03 11.76 -8.48
C GLN A 179 -5.51 12.94 -7.65
N ARG A 180 -5.64 12.88 -6.32
CA ARG A 180 -5.15 13.93 -5.42
C ARG A 180 -3.68 13.74 -5.05
N SER A 181 -3.23 12.50 -4.83
CA SER A 181 -1.82 12.27 -4.50
C SER A 181 -0.88 12.60 -5.67
N LEU A 182 -1.33 12.47 -6.92
CA LEU A 182 -0.57 12.92 -8.09
C LEU A 182 -0.50 14.45 -8.23
N GLN A 183 -1.43 15.21 -7.64
CA GLN A 183 -1.42 16.68 -7.70
C GLN A 183 -0.34 17.32 -6.82
N VAL A 184 0.30 16.55 -5.93
CA VAL A 184 1.43 17.03 -5.12
C VAL A 184 2.72 17.19 -5.92
N VAL A 185 2.74 16.69 -7.17
CA VAL A 185 3.84 16.90 -8.09
C VAL A 185 3.91 18.39 -8.46
N THR A 186 4.92 19.08 -7.95
CA THR A 186 5.17 20.49 -8.26
C THR A 186 6.37 20.72 -9.18
N GLY A 187 6.97 19.66 -9.73
CA GLY A 187 8.20 19.69 -10.53
C GLY A 187 9.41 19.09 -9.80
N GLY A 188 10.59 19.17 -10.42
CA GLY A 188 11.83 18.55 -9.93
C GLY A 188 12.08 17.15 -10.48
N ASP A 189 13.16 16.50 -10.02
CA ASP A 189 13.50 15.13 -10.43
C ASP A 189 12.69 14.12 -9.61
N VAL A 190 11.54 13.71 -10.16
CA VAL A 190 10.55 12.86 -9.50
C VAL A 190 10.33 11.57 -10.29
N LEU A 191 10.26 10.46 -9.57
CA LEU A 191 9.69 9.20 -10.03
C LEU A 191 8.32 9.00 -9.38
N VAL A 192 7.32 8.67 -10.18
CA VAL A 192 6.04 8.12 -9.71
C VAL A 192 6.03 6.62 -9.96
N TYR A 193 5.88 5.82 -8.90
CA TYR A 193 5.65 4.39 -8.99
C TYR A 193 4.22 4.06 -8.58
N CYS A 194 3.48 3.39 -9.47
CA CYS A 194 2.09 3.03 -9.23
C CYS A 194 1.90 1.50 -9.22
N ASP A 195 1.35 1.00 -8.13
CA ASP A 195 0.92 -0.38 -7.98
C ASP A 195 -0.58 -0.47 -7.67
N PRO A 196 -1.45 -0.14 -8.64
CA PRO A 196 -2.89 -0.13 -8.40
C PRO A 196 -3.42 -1.54 -8.12
N PRO A 197 -4.61 -1.69 -7.52
CA PRO A 197 -5.28 -2.99 -7.48
C PRO A 197 -5.41 -3.56 -8.89
N TYR A 198 -5.05 -4.83 -9.07
CA TYR A 198 -5.06 -5.46 -10.39
C TYR A 198 -6.49 -5.73 -10.86
N LEU A 199 -6.69 -5.71 -12.18
CA LEU A 199 -7.94 -6.16 -12.77
C LEU A 199 -8.20 -7.63 -12.39
N PRO A 200 -9.44 -7.98 -12.01
CA PRO A 200 -9.75 -9.36 -11.64
C PRO A 200 -9.56 -10.29 -12.84
N GLU A 201 -8.92 -11.44 -12.63
CA GLU A 201 -8.70 -12.47 -13.66
C GLU A 201 -10.02 -13.09 -14.16
N SER A 202 -11.11 -12.97 -13.38
CA SER A 202 -12.46 -13.37 -13.78
C SER A 202 -13.52 -12.51 -13.07
N LYS A 203 -14.74 -12.43 -13.62
CA LYS A 203 -15.89 -11.73 -13.00
C LYS A 203 -16.28 -12.26 -11.61
N THR A 204 -15.77 -13.42 -11.19
CA THR A 204 -16.06 -14.07 -9.90
C THR A 204 -14.92 -13.93 -8.88
N ALA A 205 -13.78 -13.36 -9.26
CA ALA A 205 -12.61 -13.18 -8.39
C ALA A 205 -12.72 -11.90 -7.52
N ASP A 206 -13.81 -11.76 -6.77
CA ASP A 206 -14.20 -10.51 -6.10
C ASP A 206 -13.57 -10.33 -4.69
N PHE A 207 -12.44 -10.99 -4.42
CA PHE A 207 -12.04 -11.29 -3.03
C PHE A 207 -11.09 -10.27 -2.36
N THR A 208 -10.76 -9.15 -2.98
CA THR A 208 -9.72 -8.23 -2.46
C THR A 208 -10.13 -6.76 -2.39
N GLN A 209 -11.24 -6.47 -1.73
CA GLN A 209 -11.64 -5.10 -1.42
C GLN A 209 -10.91 -4.56 -0.17
N TYR A 210 -9.80 -3.85 -0.38
CA TYR A 210 -9.08 -3.08 0.65
C TYR A 210 -9.68 -1.68 0.88
N HIS A 211 -10.63 -1.28 0.03
CA HIS A 211 -11.46 -0.08 0.12
C HIS A 211 -12.90 -0.44 -0.31
N THR A 212 -13.90 0.37 0.06
CA THR A 212 -15.33 0.05 -0.13
C THR A 212 -15.80 -0.02 -1.58
N GLU A 213 -14.96 0.37 -2.54
CA GLU A 213 -15.28 0.40 -3.97
C GLU A 213 -14.18 -0.31 -4.77
N PRO A 214 -14.54 -1.13 -5.77
CA PRO A 214 -13.56 -1.80 -6.62
C PRO A 214 -12.80 -0.81 -7.50
N PHE A 215 -11.54 -1.12 -7.79
CA PHE A 215 -10.75 -0.36 -8.77
C PHE A 215 -11.01 -0.94 -10.16
N THR A 216 -11.81 -0.23 -10.95
CA THR A 216 -12.34 -0.71 -12.24
C THR A 216 -11.42 -0.40 -13.41
N GLU A 217 -11.70 -0.98 -14.59
CA GLU A 217 -11.02 -0.59 -15.84
C GLU A 217 -11.08 0.92 -16.11
N ASP A 218 -12.20 1.57 -15.81
CA ASP A 218 -12.33 3.01 -15.96
C ASP A 218 -11.38 3.76 -15.01
N ASN A 219 -11.21 3.28 -13.77
CA ASN A 219 -10.23 3.84 -12.85
C ASN A 219 -8.79 3.65 -13.36
N HIS A 220 -8.47 2.51 -13.98
CA HIS A 220 -7.17 2.33 -14.64
C HIS A 220 -6.98 3.30 -15.81
N ARG A 221 -8.01 3.54 -16.64
CA ARG A 221 -7.96 4.53 -17.73
C ARG A 221 -7.75 5.95 -17.19
N GLN A 222 -8.47 6.33 -16.14
CA GLN A 222 -8.28 7.61 -15.45
C GLN A 222 -6.87 7.74 -14.86
N LEU A 223 -6.32 6.66 -14.29
CA LEU A 223 -4.94 6.62 -13.80
C LEU A 223 -3.93 6.88 -14.93
N VAL A 224 -4.09 6.21 -16.09
CA VAL A 224 -3.23 6.46 -17.26
C VAL A 224 -3.31 7.92 -17.70
N GLN A 225 -4.50 8.50 -17.80
CA GLN A 225 -4.66 9.91 -18.18
C GLN A 225 -3.96 10.85 -17.18
N ALA A 226 -4.19 10.65 -15.89
CA ALA A 226 -3.54 11.45 -14.85
C ALA A 226 -2.01 11.35 -14.90
N LEU A 227 -1.46 10.15 -15.13
CA LEU A 227 -0.02 9.90 -15.26
C LEU A 227 0.59 10.58 -16.49
N LEU A 228 -0.11 10.54 -17.63
CA LEU A 228 0.29 11.25 -18.85
C LEU A 228 0.26 12.76 -18.65
N GLU A 229 -0.73 13.29 -17.94
CA GLU A 229 -0.85 14.71 -17.64
C GLU A 229 0.30 15.21 -16.76
N VAL A 230 0.61 14.52 -15.66
CA VAL A 230 1.73 14.92 -14.79
C VAL A 230 3.07 14.75 -15.48
N ASN A 231 3.26 13.71 -16.30
CA ASN A 231 4.47 13.53 -17.11
C ASN A 231 4.64 14.70 -18.10
N ARG A 232 3.59 15.05 -18.85
CA ARG A 232 3.62 16.16 -19.81
C ARG A 232 3.88 17.51 -19.14
N LYS A 233 3.26 17.75 -17.98
CA LYS A 233 3.32 19.04 -17.29
C LYS A 233 4.63 19.25 -16.54
N HIS A 234 5.18 18.19 -15.94
CA HIS A 234 6.30 18.28 -14.99
C HIS A 234 7.52 17.44 -15.38
N GLY A 235 7.46 16.64 -16.44
CA GLY A 235 8.55 15.77 -16.88
C GLY A 235 8.80 14.59 -15.94
N VAL A 236 7.84 14.21 -15.10
CA VAL A 236 8.04 13.13 -14.12
C VAL A 236 8.23 11.78 -14.79
N LYS A 237 9.15 10.98 -14.26
CA LYS A 237 9.33 9.58 -14.67
C LYS A 237 8.17 8.77 -14.09
N VAL A 238 7.65 7.79 -14.84
CA VAL A 238 6.51 6.99 -14.38
C VAL A 238 6.78 5.51 -14.62
N VAL A 239 6.60 4.70 -13.58
CA VAL A 239 6.65 3.25 -13.63
C VAL A 239 5.38 2.67 -13.00
N ILE A 240 4.85 1.61 -13.59
CA ILE A 240 3.69 0.87 -13.07
C ILE A 240 4.02 -0.61 -12.92
N SER A 241 3.30 -1.31 -12.06
CA SER A 241 3.18 -2.78 -12.09
C SER A 241 1.73 -3.20 -12.21
N ASN A 242 1.47 -4.28 -12.94
CA ASN A 242 0.13 -4.86 -13.08
C ASN A 242 0.17 -6.34 -13.48
N SER A 243 -0.97 -7.03 -13.46
CA SER A 243 -1.14 -8.34 -14.10
C SER A 243 -0.97 -8.23 -15.62
N ASP A 244 -0.38 -9.25 -16.25
CA ASP A 244 -0.21 -9.28 -17.71
C ASP A 244 -1.45 -9.85 -18.40
N THR A 245 -2.38 -8.96 -18.77
CA THR A 245 -3.61 -9.31 -19.49
C THR A 245 -3.79 -8.45 -20.74
N GLU A 246 -4.60 -8.90 -21.71
CA GLU A 246 -4.95 -8.10 -22.89
C GLU A 246 -5.56 -6.75 -22.51
N ALA A 247 -6.47 -6.74 -21.53
CA ALA A 247 -7.08 -5.51 -21.01
C ALA A 247 -6.02 -4.56 -20.42
N THR A 248 -5.08 -5.08 -19.63
CA THR A 248 -3.97 -4.28 -19.09
C THR A 248 -3.12 -3.70 -20.22
N ARG A 249 -2.72 -4.51 -21.21
CA ARG A 249 -1.91 -4.05 -22.34
C ARG A 249 -2.64 -2.99 -23.19
N ALA A 250 -3.96 -3.13 -23.34
CA ALA A 250 -4.79 -2.16 -24.05
C ALA A 250 -4.89 -0.82 -23.30
N ILE A 251 -5.16 -0.85 -21.99
CA ILE A 251 -5.30 0.36 -21.17
C ILE A 251 -3.96 1.10 -21.05
N TYR A 252 -2.87 0.36 -20.84
CA TYR A 252 -1.55 0.92 -20.60
C TYR A 252 -0.66 0.95 -21.85
N GLN A 253 -1.26 0.99 -23.03
CA GLN A 253 -0.57 1.07 -24.34
C GLN A 253 0.50 2.19 -24.45
N PRO A 254 0.38 3.36 -23.77
CA PRO A 254 1.45 4.37 -23.75
C PRO A 254 2.77 3.93 -23.08
N PHE A 255 2.75 2.85 -22.31
CA PHE A 255 3.91 2.34 -21.58
C PHE A 255 4.69 1.32 -22.41
N LYS A 256 6.00 1.27 -22.21
CA LYS A 256 6.80 0.12 -22.64
C LYS A 256 6.70 -0.96 -21.56
N MET A 257 6.14 -2.11 -21.94
CA MET A 257 5.90 -3.24 -21.04
C MET A 257 7.07 -4.21 -21.02
N TYR A 258 7.42 -4.66 -19.82
CA TYR A 258 8.41 -5.68 -19.53
C TYR A 258 7.73 -6.81 -18.76
N GLU A 259 7.74 -8.02 -19.30
CA GLU A 259 7.15 -9.19 -18.66
C GLU A 259 8.03 -9.69 -17.52
N ILE A 260 7.40 -10.00 -16.39
CA ILE A 260 8.04 -10.64 -15.24
C ILE A 260 7.27 -11.92 -14.89
N SER A 261 8.02 -12.99 -14.57
CA SER A 261 7.43 -14.28 -14.20
C SER A 261 7.37 -14.41 -12.68
N VAL A 262 6.16 -14.44 -12.11
CA VAL A 262 5.99 -14.52 -10.66
C VAL A 262 5.41 -15.86 -10.22
N GLN A 263 6.03 -16.47 -9.21
CA GLN A 263 5.44 -17.60 -8.51
C GLN A 263 4.47 -17.08 -7.43
N ARG A 264 3.15 -17.16 -7.68
CA ARG A 264 2.14 -16.92 -6.63
C ARG A 264 2.07 -18.15 -5.72
N SER A 265 2.16 -17.92 -4.41
CA SER A 265 1.93 -18.97 -3.40
C SER A 265 0.59 -18.74 -2.70
N VAL A 266 -0.51 -18.81 -3.46
CA VAL A 266 -1.86 -18.81 -2.87
C VAL A 266 -2.74 -19.77 -3.69
N SER A 267 -2.45 -21.06 -3.57
CA SER A 267 -3.37 -22.14 -3.93
C SER A 267 -3.09 -23.32 -3.00
N THR A 268 -4.14 -23.93 -2.46
CA THR A 268 -4.10 -25.11 -1.61
C THR A 268 -3.90 -26.41 -2.40
N ASP A 269 -3.90 -26.36 -3.73
CA ASP A 269 -3.62 -27.50 -4.61
C ASP A 269 -2.19 -27.47 -5.14
N LYS A 270 -1.44 -28.55 -4.90
CA LYS A 270 -0.06 -28.73 -5.38
C LYS A 270 0.03 -28.78 -6.91
N ASP A 271 -1.05 -29.18 -7.60
CA ASP A 271 -1.06 -29.42 -9.05
C ASP A 271 -1.54 -28.22 -9.89
N ASN A 272 -2.03 -27.15 -9.26
CA ASN A 272 -2.59 -25.97 -9.95
C ASN A 272 -1.81 -24.67 -9.70
N ARG A 273 -0.50 -24.76 -9.46
CA ARG A 273 0.40 -23.59 -9.37
C ARG A 273 0.64 -22.98 -10.76
N GLN A 274 -0.39 -22.37 -11.35
CA GLN A 274 -0.22 -21.59 -12.56
C GLN A 274 0.64 -20.36 -12.26
N LYS A 275 1.66 -20.11 -13.10
CA LYS A 275 2.46 -18.88 -13.04
C LYS A 275 1.55 -17.72 -13.48
N ALA A 276 1.27 -16.78 -12.57
CA ALA A 276 0.65 -15.53 -12.97
C ALA A 276 1.73 -14.68 -13.66
N LYS A 277 1.44 -14.22 -14.86
CA LYS A 277 2.30 -13.26 -15.56
C LYS A 277 2.00 -11.87 -15.03
N GLU A 278 3.03 -11.12 -14.69
CA GLU A 278 2.92 -9.70 -14.34
C GLU A 278 3.75 -8.88 -15.34
N VAL A 279 3.44 -7.59 -15.43
CA VAL A 279 4.15 -6.64 -16.27
C VAL A 279 4.61 -5.44 -15.46
N ILE A 280 5.78 -4.93 -15.82
CA ILE A 280 6.28 -3.63 -15.41
C ILE A 280 6.17 -2.71 -16.62
N GLY A 281 5.44 -1.61 -16.48
CA GLY A 281 5.29 -0.59 -17.51
C GLY A 281 6.15 0.62 -17.20
N VAL A 282 7.07 0.98 -18.09
CA VAL A 282 7.81 2.25 -18.01
C VAL A 282 7.21 3.21 -19.03
N LEU A 283 6.75 4.38 -18.59
CA LEU A 283 6.12 5.35 -19.50
C LEU A 283 7.14 5.79 -20.55
N ARG A 284 6.74 5.75 -21.83
CA ARG A 284 7.62 6.18 -22.91
C ARG A 284 7.82 7.68 -22.79
N MET A 285 9.07 8.11 -22.62
CA MET A 285 9.40 9.53 -22.64
C MET A 285 8.91 10.12 -23.97
N SER A 286 8.11 11.18 -23.90
CA SER A 286 7.86 11.99 -25.09
C SER A 286 9.21 12.47 -25.59
N ARG A 287 9.58 12.10 -26.82
CA ARG A 287 10.69 12.78 -27.49
C ARG A 287 10.27 14.24 -27.59
N ASN A 288 10.84 15.10 -26.75
CA ASN A 288 10.72 16.53 -26.96
C ASN A 288 11.22 16.80 -28.37
N ARG A 289 10.32 17.23 -29.28
CA ARG A 289 10.70 17.98 -30.46
C ARG A 289 11.27 19.30 -29.96
N LYS A 290 12.55 19.30 -29.60
CA LYS A 290 13.37 20.49 -29.44
C LYS A 290 14.68 20.23 -30.17
N GLU A 291 14.58 20.31 -31.49
CA GLU A 291 15.67 20.59 -32.43
C GLU A 291 15.01 20.98 -33.75
N VAL A 292 14.35 22.15 -33.75
CA VAL A 292 14.18 22.99 -34.94
C VAL A 292 14.23 24.43 -34.46
N ALA A 293 15.44 24.98 -34.45
CA ALA A 293 15.80 26.36 -34.76
C ALA A 293 17.32 26.44 -34.77
#